data_AF-A0A5R9EF33-F1
#
_entry.id   AF-A0A5R9EF33-F1
#
_cell.length_a   1.000
_cell.length_b   1.000
_cell.length_c   1.000
_cell.angle_alpha   90.00
_cell.angle_beta   90.00
_cell.angle_gamma   90.00
#
_symmetry.space_group_name_H-M   'P 1'
#
loop_
_entity.id
_entity.type
_entity.pdbx_description
1 polymer ?
#
loop_
_entity_poly.entity_id
_entity_poly.type
_entity_poly.pdbx_seq_one_letter_code
_entity_poly.pdbx_strand_id
1 'polypeptide(L)'
;MILMTIILILVFVMMMNYAVSYQNFKIFGLSFAPEHAEKDEVKKLQRQFRVTQLIIGAIFIGLSFLVSLDLFQGLRDFMWILILFSYFILSYVPVSIWQRKFMVLKQEKGWIYETQKRVVDISVTREKGKAAPSKKWAWLIWLLSWVPVIMAWVAQSSGSFLLPLILVPLTLIVIPLSYDMVISSKTPFVSKDSEVTQAYMRHFERNNAVSYLEMSLMVNIFFIAFTALVLFNPSDLWLILLLGVFLLAIVALMARTTQKNKDLQATFFDQAEWQMPEEEGQYKWGAYYNPSDSRLFVPKRISGMGTTINVALPAGKVIMAILGILVVGIIGLVLMMSLSEYDVSIQADTVAVEAPMYGLEVAYDQIESIELNEDPLEGSRTNGFGGMEKRFGHFNLEGYGPVELFIYDSHPYHIDIQFSDGESPGWLIFNQTTQAETEAVYQALVEQWEMNQ
;
A
#
# COMPACT_ATOMS: atom_id res chain seq x y z
N MET A 1 2.42 14.95 3.88
CA MET A 1 3.66 15.05 3.08
C MET A 1 4.74 14.02 3.47
N ILE A 2 5.35 14.10 4.67
CA ILE A 2 6.52 13.27 5.08
C ILE A 2 6.31 11.77 4.85
N LEU A 3 5.15 11.27 5.28
CA LEU A 3 4.75 9.87 5.09
C LEU A 3 4.80 9.42 3.62
N MET A 4 4.27 10.23 2.72
CA MET A 4 4.22 9.91 1.29
C MET A 4 5.61 9.92 0.67
N THR A 5 6.45 10.88 1.05
CA THR A 5 7.86 10.92 0.60
C THR A 5 8.63 9.70 1.08
N ILE A 6 8.41 9.23 2.32
CA ILE A 6 9.01 7.99 2.84
C ILE A 6 8.58 6.78 2.00
N ILE A 7 7.29 6.66 1.66
CA ILE A 7 6.77 5.58 0.81
C ILE A 7 7.44 5.59 -0.57
N LEU A 8 7.57 6.78 -1.19
CA LEU A 8 8.24 6.92 -2.49
C LEU A 8 9.71 6.48 -2.42
N ILE A 9 10.45 6.89 -1.39
CA ILE A 9 11.85 6.49 -1.16
C ILE A 9 11.97 4.97 -0.97
N LEU A 10 11.05 4.35 -0.26
CA LEU A 10 11.10 2.91 -0.03
C LEU A 10 10.85 2.11 -1.31
N VAL A 11 9.83 2.49 -2.07
CA VAL A 11 9.53 1.88 -3.36
C VAL A 11 10.71 2.07 -4.32
N PHE A 12 11.32 3.26 -4.31
CA PHE A 12 12.56 3.56 -5.03
C PHE A 12 13.69 2.58 -4.68
N VAL A 13 14.04 2.46 -3.39
CA VAL A 13 15.13 1.60 -2.91
C VAL A 13 14.86 0.13 -3.25
N MET A 14 13.62 -0.32 -3.10
CA MET A 14 13.22 -1.69 -3.42
C MET A 14 13.39 -1.98 -4.92
N MET A 15 12.84 -1.12 -5.79
CA MET A 15 12.88 -1.31 -7.24
C MET A 15 14.29 -1.23 -7.81
N MET A 16 15.13 -0.32 -7.30
CA MET A 16 16.52 -0.17 -7.73
C MET A 16 17.35 -1.44 -7.50
N ASN A 17 17.10 -2.16 -6.40
CA ASN A 17 17.97 -3.25 -5.96
C ASN A 17 17.48 -4.64 -6.36
N TYR A 18 16.17 -4.91 -6.27
CA TYR A 18 15.67 -6.27 -6.49
C TYR A 18 15.74 -6.69 -7.97
N ALA A 19 15.35 -5.82 -8.90
CA ALA A 19 15.25 -6.16 -10.31
C ALA A 19 16.59 -6.55 -10.97
N VAL A 20 17.67 -5.93 -10.50
CA VAL A 20 19.04 -6.13 -10.98
C VAL A 20 19.79 -7.22 -10.23
N SER A 21 19.30 -7.66 -9.07
CA SER A 21 20.02 -8.62 -8.26
C SER A 21 20.05 -10.00 -8.93
N TYR A 22 21.23 -10.62 -8.94
CA TYR A 22 21.39 -12.00 -9.38
C TYR A 22 20.85 -12.92 -8.28
N GLN A 23 19.74 -13.60 -8.58
CA GLN A 23 19.07 -14.51 -7.64
C GLN A 23 18.45 -15.68 -8.39
N ASN A 24 18.66 -16.90 -7.91
CA ASN A 24 18.17 -18.12 -8.54
C ASN A 24 18.58 -18.17 -10.03
N PHE A 25 19.84 -17.87 -10.34
CA PHE A 25 20.35 -17.75 -11.71
C PHE A 25 19.58 -16.79 -12.63
N LYS A 26 18.86 -15.80 -12.09
CA LYS A 26 18.06 -14.86 -12.87
C LYS A 26 18.46 -13.41 -12.63
N ILE A 27 18.39 -12.61 -13.70
CA ILE A 27 18.47 -11.14 -13.70
C ILE A 27 17.27 -10.64 -14.53
N PHE A 28 16.46 -9.71 -13.99
CA PHE A 28 15.19 -9.30 -14.63
C PHE A 28 14.24 -10.46 -14.98
N GLY A 29 14.35 -11.60 -14.28
CA GLY A 29 13.58 -12.82 -14.55
C GLY A 29 14.09 -13.67 -15.72
N LEU A 30 15.19 -13.27 -16.37
CA LEU A 30 15.84 -14.02 -17.43
C LEU A 30 16.93 -14.90 -16.85
N SER A 31 17.05 -16.13 -17.34
CA SER A 31 18.11 -17.07 -16.92
C SER A 31 19.48 -16.58 -17.39
N PHE A 32 20.46 -16.63 -16.48
CA PHE A 32 21.87 -16.33 -16.70
C PHE A 32 22.75 -17.37 -16.02
N ALA A 33 23.67 -17.98 -16.78
CA ALA A 33 24.77 -18.73 -16.21
C ALA A 33 25.65 -17.81 -15.32
N PRO A 34 26.25 -18.31 -14.23
CA PRO A 34 27.05 -17.49 -13.32
C PRO A 34 28.18 -16.73 -14.03
N GLU A 35 28.86 -17.40 -14.96
CA GLU A 35 29.93 -16.81 -15.77
C GLU A 35 29.46 -15.65 -16.67
N HIS A 36 28.23 -15.71 -17.17
CA HIS A 36 27.64 -14.66 -18.00
C HIS A 36 27.14 -13.49 -17.15
N ALA A 37 26.62 -13.77 -15.95
CA ALA A 37 26.15 -12.75 -15.02
C ALA A 37 27.26 -11.80 -14.56
N GLU A 38 28.50 -12.29 -14.49
CA GLU A 38 29.66 -11.51 -14.04
C GLU A 38 30.32 -10.68 -15.16
N LYS A 39 29.90 -10.83 -16.42
CA LYS A 39 30.46 -10.09 -17.56
C LYS A 39 30.21 -8.58 -17.47
N ASP A 40 31.15 -7.80 -17.99
CA ASP A 40 31.10 -6.34 -17.93
C ASP A 40 29.88 -5.76 -18.66
N GLU A 41 29.42 -6.38 -19.76
CA GLU A 41 28.23 -5.91 -20.48
C GLU A 41 26.95 -6.04 -19.62
N VAL A 42 26.85 -7.10 -18.82
CA VAL A 42 25.73 -7.33 -17.88
C VAL A 42 25.79 -6.31 -16.75
N LYS A 43 26.95 -6.13 -16.13
CA LYS A 43 27.17 -5.14 -15.06
C LYS A 43 26.89 -3.71 -15.53
N LYS A 44 27.28 -3.39 -16.77
CA LYS A 44 26.98 -2.09 -17.41
C LYS A 44 25.47 -1.87 -17.55
N LEU A 45 24.72 -2.85 -18.04
CA LEU A 45 23.25 -2.74 -18.15
C LEU A 45 22.58 -2.60 -16.78
N GLN A 46 23.02 -3.35 -15.77
CA GLN A 46 22.54 -3.21 -14.39
C GLN A 46 22.81 -1.81 -13.83
N ARG A 47 24.01 -1.25 -14.05
CA ARG A 47 24.34 0.12 -13.62
C ARG A 47 23.45 1.15 -14.32
N GLN A 48 23.26 1.03 -15.64
CA GLN A 48 22.37 1.92 -16.38
C GLN A 48 20.95 1.89 -15.83
N PHE A 49 20.43 0.70 -15.49
CA PHE A 49 19.11 0.59 -14.87
C PHE A 49 19.04 1.32 -13.52
N ARG A 50 20.03 1.11 -12.64
CA ARG A 50 20.07 1.76 -11.32
C ARG A 50 20.09 3.29 -11.47
N VAL A 51 20.88 3.82 -12.40
CA VAL A 51 20.92 5.26 -12.70
C VAL A 51 19.56 5.75 -13.21
N THR A 52 18.91 5.03 -14.12
CA THR A 52 17.56 5.39 -14.58
C THR A 52 16.54 5.40 -13.43
N GLN A 53 16.57 4.39 -12.55
CA GLN A 53 15.70 4.38 -11.37
C GLN A 53 16.00 5.54 -10.41
N LEU A 54 17.28 5.87 -10.20
CA LEU A 54 17.71 7.02 -9.39
C LEU A 54 17.15 8.33 -9.95
N ILE A 55 17.23 8.53 -11.27
CA ILE A 55 16.69 9.73 -11.93
C ILE A 55 15.17 9.79 -11.76
N ILE A 56 14.45 8.69 -12.00
CA ILE A 56 12.99 8.64 -11.81
C ILE A 56 12.64 8.94 -10.35
N GLY A 57 13.31 8.29 -9.40
CA GLY A 57 13.11 8.55 -7.97
C GLY A 57 13.34 10.02 -7.60
N ALA A 58 14.45 10.60 -8.06
CA ALA A 58 14.78 12.01 -7.80
C ALA A 58 13.75 12.97 -8.41
N ILE A 59 13.26 12.71 -9.63
CA ILE A 59 12.20 13.50 -10.26
C ILE A 59 10.93 13.44 -9.41
N PHE A 60 10.48 12.25 -9.01
CA PHE A 60 9.24 12.10 -8.25
C PHE A 60 9.34 12.68 -6.85
N ILE A 61 10.50 12.56 -6.18
CA ILE A 61 10.76 13.25 -4.91
C ILE A 61 10.73 14.78 -5.13
N GLY A 62 11.35 15.29 -6.20
CA GLY A 62 11.31 16.71 -6.54
C GLY A 62 9.89 17.22 -6.83
N LEU A 63 9.09 16.48 -7.61
CA LEU A 63 7.69 16.77 -7.86
C LEU A 63 6.87 16.77 -6.57
N SER A 64 7.20 15.87 -5.64
CA SER A 64 6.58 15.80 -4.32
C SER A 64 6.77 17.11 -3.54
N PHE A 65 7.98 17.69 -3.55
CA PHE A 65 8.24 18.99 -2.93
C PHE A 65 7.61 20.15 -3.72
N LEU A 66 7.57 20.07 -5.05
CA LEU A 66 6.97 21.10 -5.90
C LEU A 66 5.46 21.22 -5.69
N VAL A 67 4.75 20.11 -5.50
CA VAL A 67 3.31 20.11 -5.18
C VAL A 67 3.02 20.70 -3.80
N SER A 68 4.00 20.70 -2.89
CA SER A 68 3.87 21.36 -1.60
C SER A 68 3.96 22.88 -1.67
N LEU A 69 4.29 23.47 -2.83
CA LEU A 69 4.26 24.92 -3.01
C LEU A 69 2.83 25.44 -3.07
N ASP A 70 2.66 26.74 -2.86
CA ASP A 70 1.36 27.39 -2.81
C ASP A 70 0.65 27.45 -4.17
N LEU A 71 1.38 27.22 -5.26
CA LEU A 71 0.84 27.16 -6.62
C LEU A 71 -0.27 26.10 -6.79
N PHE A 72 -0.32 25.09 -5.91
CA PHE A 72 -1.25 23.96 -6.01
C PHE A 72 -2.30 23.91 -4.89
N GLN A 73 -2.56 25.03 -4.22
CA GLN A 73 -3.44 25.21 -3.03
C GLN A 73 -4.94 24.83 -3.18
N GLY A 74 -5.32 24.05 -4.20
CA GLY A 74 -6.67 23.45 -4.33
C GLY A 74 -6.67 22.04 -4.92
N LEU A 75 -5.53 21.61 -5.46
CA LEU A 75 -5.34 20.31 -6.10
C LEU A 75 -4.24 19.50 -5.43
N ARG A 76 -3.70 19.99 -4.30
CA ARG A 76 -2.52 19.42 -3.67
C ARG A 76 -2.72 17.94 -3.34
N ASP A 77 -3.82 17.59 -2.68
CA ASP A 77 -4.15 16.20 -2.31
C ASP A 77 -4.30 15.30 -3.54
N PHE A 78 -5.02 15.76 -4.57
CA PHE A 78 -5.14 15.07 -5.85
C PHE A 78 -3.80 14.85 -6.53
N MET A 79 -2.96 15.89 -6.62
CA MET A 79 -1.64 15.82 -7.25
C MET A 79 -0.71 14.86 -6.52
N TRP A 80 -0.76 14.81 -5.19
CA TRP A 80 0.00 13.85 -4.39
C TRP A 80 -0.37 12.40 -4.72
N ILE A 81 -1.66 12.10 -4.80
CA ILE A 81 -2.14 10.76 -5.18
C ILE A 81 -1.76 10.43 -6.61
N LEU A 82 -1.87 11.39 -7.52
CA LEU A 82 -1.48 11.22 -8.91
C LEU A 82 0.02 10.93 -9.06
N ILE A 83 0.87 11.66 -8.32
CA ILE A 83 2.32 11.42 -8.24
C ILE A 83 2.59 10.00 -7.73
N LEU A 84 1.91 9.57 -6.66
CA LEU A 84 2.11 8.24 -6.08
C LEU A 84 1.77 7.11 -7.08
N PHE A 85 0.59 7.14 -7.69
CA PHE A 85 0.19 6.11 -8.64
C PHE A 85 1.02 6.15 -9.94
N SER A 86 1.32 7.35 -10.44
CA SER A 86 2.21 7.51 -11.60
C SER A 86 3.61 6.96 -11.30
N TYR A 87 4.11 7.13 -10.08
CA TYR A 87 5.39 6.58 -9.66
C TYR A 87 5.40 5.05 -9.71
N PHE A 88 4.35 4.39 -9.21
CA PHE A 88 4.24 2.92 -9.29
C PHE A 88 4.24 2.40 -10.72
N ILE A 89 3.56 3.09 -11.63
CA ILE A 89 3.51 2.70 -13.04
C ILE A 89 4.87 2.95 -13.71
N LEU A 90 5.41 4.17 -13.60
CA LEU A 90 6.62 4.59 -14.29
C LEU A 90 7.89 3.92 -13.73
N SER A 91 7.94 3.57 -12.45
CA SER A 91 9.05 2.78 -11.88
C SER A 91 9.11 1.35 -12.46
N TYR A 92 7.98 0.80 -12.90
CA TYR A 92 7.91 -0.54 -13.49
C TYR A 92 8.28 -0.57 -15.00
N VAL A 93 8.08 0.52 -15.72
CA VAL A 93 8.39 0.62 -17.17
C VAL A 93 9.85 0.28 -17.49
N PRO A 94 10.87 0.84 -16.80
CA PRO A 94 12.27 0.50 -17.01
C PRO A 94 12.57 -0.99 -16.85
N VAL A 95 11.86 -1.70 -15.97
CA VAL A 95 12.08 -3.14 -15.77
C VAL A 95 11.79 -3.90 -17.06
N SER A 96 10.71 -3.55 -17.76
CA SER A 96 10.33 -4.18 -19.03
C SER A 96 11.25 -3.75 -20.18
N ILE A 97 11.71 -2.49 -20.20
CA ILE A 97 12.68 -2.01 -21.19
C ILE A 97 14.03 -2.72 -21.05
N TRP A 98 14.55 -2.83 -19.82
CA TRP A 98 15.84 -3.47 -19.57
C TRP A 98 15.77 -4.98 -19.79
N GLN A 99 14.64 -5.62 -19.48
CA GLN A 99 14.44 -7.01 -19.85
C GLN A 99 14.64 -7.24 -21.36
N ARG A 100 14.08 -6.36 -22.22
CA ARG A 100 14.29 -6.44 -23.67
C ARG A 100 15.76 -6.23 -24.05
N LYS A 101 16.46 -5.27 -23.41
CA LYS A 101 17.89 -5.07 -23.64
C LYS A 101 18.73 -6.30 -23.27
N PHE A 102 18.41 -6.97 -22.17
CA PHE A 102 19.06 -8.22 -21.79
C PHE A 102 18.75 -9.36 -22.77
N MET A 103 17.51 -9.46 -23.29
CA MET A 103 17.18 -10.43 -24.34
C MET A 103 18.00 -10.21 -25.60
N VAL A 104 18.14 -8.96 -26.05
CA VAL A 104 18.97 -8.60 -27.21
C VAL A 104 20.44 -8.95 -26.95
N LEU A 105 20.99 -8.59 -25.79
CA LEU A 105 22.37 -8.94 -25.43
C LEU A 105 22.59 -10.47 -25.46
N LYS A 106 21.63 -11.24 -24.92
CA LYS A 106 21.70 -12.71 -24.96
C LYS A 106 21.72 -13.25 -26.39
N GLN A 107 20.89 -12.68 -27.27
CA GLN A 107 20.85 -13.06 -28.68
C GLN A 107 22.17 -12.70 -29.40
N GLU A 108 22.69 -11.49 -29.20
CA GLU A 108 23.96 -11.02 -29.79
C GLU A 108 25.14 -11.90 -29.38
N LYS A 109 25.18 -12.34 -28.12
CA LYS A 109 26.26 -13.16 -27.57
C LYS A 109 26.05 -14.67 -27.76
N GLY A 110 24.92 -15.08 -28.33
CA GLY A 110 24.57 -16.49 -28.47
C GLY A 110 24.43 -17.22 -27.12
N TRP A 111 24.02 -16.52 -26.06
CA TRP A 111 23.75 -17.09 -24.74
C TRP A 111 22.41 -17.84 -24.74
N ILE A 112 22.38 -18.93 -25.52
CA ILE A 112 21.26 -19.84 -25.67
C ILE A 112 21.43 -20.97 -24.67
N TYR A 113 20.36 -21.26 -23.95
CA TYR A 113 20.35 -22.28 -22.93
C TYR A 113 19.39 -23.39 -23.33
N GLU A 114 19.94 -24.54 -23.72
CA GLU A 114 19.12 -25.66 -24.18
C GLU A 114 18.21 -26.19 -23.07
N THR A 115 16.95 -26.43 -23.43
CA THR A 115 15.99 -27.11 -22.55
C THR A 115 16.30 -28.59 -22.58
N GLN A 116 17.14 -29.08 -21.65
CA GLN A 116 17.28 -30.53 -21.49
C GLN A 116 15.93 -31.13 -21.06
N LYS A 117 15.56 -32.26 -21.67
CA LYS A 117 14.34 -33.00 -21.33
C LYS A 117 14.34 -33.32 -19.84
N ARG A 118 13.40 -32.69 -19.13
CA ARG A 118 13.22 -32.80 -17.69
C ARG A 118 12.75 -34.21 -17.32
N VAL A 119 13.66 -35.09 -16.92
CA VAL A 119 13.28 -36.33 -16.22
C VAL A 119 12.99 -35.94 -14.77
N VAL A 120 11.71 -35.66 -14.48
CA VAL A 120 11.28 -35.40 -13.10
C VAL A 120 11.27 -36.72 -12.36
N ASP A 121 12.19 -36.89 -11.41
CA ASP A 121 12.09 -37.97 -10.44
C ASP A 121 10.82 -37.75 -9.59
N ILE A 122 9.91 -38.72 -9.63
CA ILE A 122 8.62 -38.67 -8.94
C ILE A 122 8.81 -38.61 -7.42
N SER A 123 9.94 -39.13 -6.90
CA SER A 123 10.29 -39.08 -5.48
C SER A 123 10.43 -37.63 -4.96
N VAL A 124 11.01 -36.74 -5.76
CA VAL A 124 11.19 -35.30 -5.47
C VAL A 124 9.85 -34.58 -5.33
N THR A 125 8.84 -35.03 -6.09
CA THR A 125 7.49 -34.44 -6.03
C THR A 125 6.73 -34.87 -4.77
N ARG A 126 7.02 -36.06 -4.22
CA ARG A 126 6.38 -36.58 -2.99
C ARG A 126 6.89 -35.94 -1.70
N GLU A 127 8.12 -35.41 -1.70
CA GLU A 127 8.72 -34.75 -0.53
C GLU A 127 8.36 -33.25 -0.42
N LYS A 128 7.72 -32.69 -1.45
CA LYS A 128 7.35 -31.27 -1.50
C LYS A 128 6.31 -30.92 -0.44
N GLY A 129 6.53 -29.81 0.28
CA GLY A 129 5.63 -29.32 1.33
C GLY A 129 5.89 -29.91 2.72
N LYS A 130 6.74 -30.95 2.85
CA LYS A 130 6.99 -31.63 4.13
C LYS A 130 7.99 -30.91 5.03
N ALA A 131 8.85 -30.05 4.47
CA ALA A 131 9.86 -29.33 5.22
C ALA A 131 9.36 -27.99 5.75
N ALA A 132 8.30 -27.44 5.15
CA ALA A 132 7.64 -26.24 5.62
C ALA A 132 6.95 -26.44 6.99
N PRO A 133 6.85 -25.36 7.80
CA PRO A 133 5.96 -25.35 8.94
C PRO A 133 4.51 -25.72 8.56
N SER A 134 3.75 -26.23 9.53
CA SER A 134 2.34 -26.56 9.28
C SER A 134 1.54 -25.31 8.89
N LYS A 135 0.62 -25.46 7.92
CA LYS A 135 -0.38 -24.44 7.54
C LYS A 135 -1.20 -23.92 8.73
N LYS A 136 -1.28 -24.67 9.83
CA LYS A 136 -1.92 -24.23 11.09
C LYS A 136 -1.32 -22.92 11.60
N TRP A 137 -0.02 -22.67 11.40
CA TRP A 137 0.62 -21.41 11.79
C TRP A 137 0.10 -20.22 10.97
N ALA A 138 -0.16 -20.40 9.67
CA ALA A 138 -0.74 -19.35 8.84
C ALA A 138 -2.17 -18.99 9.30
N TRP A 139 -2.96 -20.00 9.66
CA TRP A 139 -4.28 -19.79 10.27
C TRP A 139 -4.21 -19.11 11.63
N LEU A 140 -3.27 -19.50 12.49
CA LEU A 140 -3.07 -18.86 13.80
C LEU A 140 -2.70 -17.38 13.65
N ILE A 141 -1.79 -17.05 12.73
CA ILE A 141 -1.41 -15.64 12.45
C ILE A 141 -2.60 -14.86 11.90
N TRP A 142 -3.42 -15.46 11.04
CA TRP A 142 -4.65 -14.82 10.61
C TRP A 142 -5.64 -14.60 11.76
N LEU A 143 -5.80 -15.55 12.68
CA LEU A 143 -6.64 -15.36 13.87
C LEU A 143 -6.13 -14.20 14.75
N LEU A 144 -4.82 -14.03 14.87
CA LEU A 144 -4.24 -12.88 15.59
C LEU A 144 -4.60 -11.52 14.97
N SER A 145 -4.94 -11.47 13.67
CA SER A 145 -5.33 -10.20 13.01
C SER A 145 -6.66 -9.64 13.47
N TRP A 146 -7.42 -10.40 14.27
CA TRP A 146 -8.63 -9.94 14.94
C TRP A 146 -8.38 -9.19 16.26
N VAL A 147 -7.17 -9.28 16.83
CA VAL A 147 -6.83 -8.61 18.10
C VAL A 147 -7.09 -7.09 18.04
N PRO A 148 -6.71 -6.34 16.98
CA PRO A 148 -7.04 -4.92 16.86
C PRO A 148 -8.55 -4.63 16.95
N VAL A 149 -9.38 -5.48 16.34
CA VAL A 149 -10.84 -5.35 16.37
C VAL A 149 -11.36 -5.54 17.80
N ILE A 150 -10.85 -6.56 18.51
CA ILE A 150 -11.22 -6.83 19.90
C ILE A 150 -10.80 -5.65 20.79
N MET A 151 -9.60 -5.11 20.62
CA MET A 151 -9.11 -3.97 21.39
C MET A 151 -10.02 -2.75 21.22
N ALA A 152 -10.35 -2.41 19.97
CA ALA A 152 -11.22 -1.29 19.66
C ALA A 152 -12.65 -1.50 20.19
N TRP A 153 -13.17 -2.73 20.10
CA TRP A 153 -14.47 -3.08 20.67
C TRP A 153 -14.50 -2.96 22.20
N VAL A 154 -13.48 -3.48 22.90
CA VAL A 154 -13.34 -3.35 24.36
C VAL A 154 -13.18 -1.90 24.79
N ALA A 155 -12.47 -1.10 23.99
CA ALA A 155 -12.31 0.33 24.22
C ALA A 155 -13.59 1.16 23.90
N GLN A 156 -14.67 0.51 23.44
CA GLN A 156 -15.92 1.16 23.03
C GLN A 156 -15.70 2.27 22.00
N SER A 157 -14.73 2.08 21.09
CA SER A 157 -14.43 3.05 20.05
C SER A 157 -15.60 3.21 19.06
N SER A 158 -15.73 4.38 18.45
CA SER A 158 -16.77 4.68 17.46
C SER A 158 -16.73 3.74 16.24
N GLY A 159 -17.88 3.58 15.57
CA GLY A 159 -18.05 2.68 14.42
C GLY A 159 -17.12 3.01 13.25
N SER A 160 -16.75 4.28 13.07
CA SER A 160 -15.86 4.74 12.02
C SER A 160 -14.40 4.32 12.22
N PHE A 161 -13.94 4.16 13.46
CA PHE A 161 -12.63 3.56 13.76
C PHE A 161 -12.64 2.02 13.66
N LEU A 162 -13.76 1.39 14.02
CA LEU A 162 -13.92 -0.07 13.96
C LEU A 162 -13.92 -0.62 12.53
N LEU A 163 -14.55 0.08 11.59
CA LEU A 163 -14.72 -0.41 10.22
C LEU A 163 -13.39 -0.68 9.49
N PRO A 164 -12.40 0.24 9.47
CA PRO A 164 -11.08 -0.03 8.90
C PRO A 164 -10.36 -1.21 9.57
N LEU A 165 -10.54 -1.40 10.88
CA LEU A 165 -9.91 -2.50 11.61
C LEU A 165 -10.50 -3.86 11.24
N ILE A 166 -11.79 -3.94 10.92
CA ILE A 166 -12.43 -5.17 10.41
C ILE A 166 -11.91 -5.53 9.01
N LEU A 167 -11.55 -4.53 8.20
CA LEU A 167 -10.98 -4.78 6.87
C LEU A 167 -9.58 -5.43 6.94
N VAL A 168 -8.83 -5.24 8.03
CA VAL A 168 -7.51 -5.85 8.22
C VAL A 168 -7.56 -7.38 8.20
N PRO A 169 -8.29 -8.10 9.08
CA PRO A 169 -8.37 -9.56 9.04
C PRO A 169 -9.00 -10.08 7.75
N LEU A 170 -9.95 -9.34 7.16
CA LEU A 170 -10.57 -9.71 5.88
C LEU A 170 -9.58 -9.67 4.71
N THR A 171 -8.63 -8.74 4.72
CA THR A 171 -7.57 -8.68 3.70
C THR A 171 -6.46 -9.68 3.99
N LEU A 172 -6.12 -9.88 5.27
CA LEU A 172 -5.08 -10.82 5.70
C LEU A 172 -5.49 -12.30 5.59
N ILE A 173 -6.74 -12.63 5.26
CA ILE A 173 -7.16 -14.00 4.90
C ILE A 173 -6.34 -14.58 3.74
N VAL A 174 -5.74 -13.72 2.90
CA VAL A 174 -4.82 -14.14 1.84
C VAL A 174 -3.63 -14.94 2.38
N ILE A 175 -3.26 -14.77 3.65
CA ILE A 175 -2.12 -15.46 4.28
C ILE A 175 -2.32 -16.99 4.26
N PRO A 176 -3.34 -17.55 4.94
CA PRO A 176 -3.57 -18.99 4.89
C PRO A 176 -3.97 -19.49 3.50
N LEU A 177 -4.67 -18.68 2.69
CA LEU A 177 -5.10 -19.08 1.35
C LEU A 177 -3.93 -19.25 0.37
N SER A 178 -2.88 -18.41 0.49
CA SER A 178 -1.71 -18.48 -0.39
C SER A 178 -0.53 -19.29 0.18
N TYR A 179 -0.62 -19.77 1.42
CA TYR A 179 0.45 -20.53 2.06
C TYR A 179 0.92 -21.75 1.26
N ASP A 180 -0.03 -22.53 0.74
CA ASP A 180 0.28 -23.74 -0.04
C ASP A 180 1.04 -23.41 -1.34
N MET A 181 0.92 -22.18 -1.85
CA MET A 181 1.62 -21.71 -3.05
C MET A 181 3.06 -21.32 -2.74
N VAL A 182 3.30 -20.75 -1.55
CA VAL A 182 4.65 -20.43 -1.07
C VAL A 182 5.48 -21.70 -0.96
N ILE A 183 4.92 -22.74 -0.35
CA ILE A 183 5.58 -24.05 -0.17
C ILE A 183 5.66 -24.85 -1.48
N SER A 184 4.70 -24.66 -2.40
CA SER A 184 4.68 -25.36 -3.70
C SER A 184 5.39 -24.62 -4.83
N SER A 185 6.17 -23.58 -4.52
CA SER A 185 6.95 -22.85 -5.51
C SER A 185 7.90 -23.79 -6.28
N LYS A 186 8.12 -23.52 -7.58
CA LYS A 186 9.01 -24.33 -8.42
C LYS A 186 10.45 -24.00 -8.02
N THR A 187 11.07 -24.85 -7.24
CA THR A 187 12.52 -24.81 -7.02
C THR A 187 13.23 -25.31 -8.26
N PRO A 188 14.30 -24.64 -8.69
CA PRO A 188 15.13 -25.15 -9.76
C PRO A 188 15.82 -26.45 -9.35
N PHE A 189 15.96 -27.35 -10.31
CA PHE A 189 16.70 -28.60 -10.13
C PHE A 189 18.19 -28.28 -10.09
N VAL A 190 18.87 -28.81 -9.09
CA VAL A 190 20.23 -28.38 -8.74
C VAL A 190 21.24 -29.38 -9.29
N SER A 191 21.01 -30.68 -9.14
CA SER A 191 21.99 -31.68 -9.53
C SER A 191 21.30 -32.93 -10.05
N LYS A 192 21.98 -33.67 -10.95
CA LYS A 192 21.56 -35.03 -11.37
C LYS A 192 21.36 -35.97 -10.17
N ASP A 193 21.99 -35.67 -9.03
CA ASP A 193 21.74 -36.33 -7.76
C ASP A 193 20.39 -35.88 -7.16
N SER A 194 19.46 -36.84 -7.06
CA SER A 194 18.13 -36.64 -6.48
C SER A 194 18.21 -36.27 -4.99
N GLU A 195 19.18 -36.78 -4.23
CA GLU A 195 19.30 -36.50 -2.79
C GLU A 195 19.77 -35.06 -2.53
N VAL A 196 20.75 -34.58 -3.30
CA VAL A 196 21.25 -33.18 -3.22
C VAL A 196 20.14 -32.20 -3.60
N THR A 197 19.40 -32.51 -4.66
CA THR A 197 18.23 -31.71 -5.07
C THR A 197 17.15 -31.71 -3.97
N GLN A 198 16.82 -32.86 -3.40
CA GLN A 198 15.83 -32.95 -2.31
C GLN A 198 16.29 -32.19 -1.06
N ALA A 199 17.57 -32.25 -0.69
CA ALA A 199 18.14 -31.49 0.42
C ALA A 199 18.00 -29.97 0.20
N TYR A 200 18.44 -29.47 -0.95
CA TYR A 200 18.27 -28.06 -1.31
C TYR A 200 16.80 -27.62 -1.25
N MET A 201 15.90 -28.41 -1.85
CA MET A 201 14.46 -28.11 -1.87
C MET A 201 13.88 -28.00 -0.47
N ARG A 202 14.21 -28.94 0.43
CA ARG A 202 13.75 -28.90 1.83
C ARG A 202 14.19 -27.63 2.55
N HIS A 203 15.46 -27.23 2.39
CA HIS A 203 15.98 -26.01 3.01
C HIS A 203 15.36 -24.74 2.42
N PHE A 204 15.24 -24.65 1.10
CA PHE A 204 14.66 -23.50 0.42
C PHE A 204 13.17 -23.32 0.76
N GLU A 205 12.41 -24.43 0.72
CA GLU A 205 11.01 -24.46 1.09
C GLU A 205 10.81 -24.00 2.53
N ARG A 206 11.56 -24.59 3.48
CA ARG A 206 11.49 -24.21 4.89
C ARG A 206 11.85 -22.74 5.10
N ASN A 207 12.93 -22.25 4.49
CA ASN A 207 13.36 -20.86 4.64
C ASN A 207 12.30 -19.88 4.14
N ASN A 208 11.75 -20.09 2.95
CA ASN A 208 10.72 -19.22 2.39
C ASN A 208 9.40 -19.30 3.18
N ALA A 209 9.00 -20.50 3.62
CA ALA A 209 7.80 -20.68 4.42
C ALA A 209 7.90 -20.00 5.79
N VAL A 210 9.06 -20.10 6.45
CA VAL A 210 9.33 -19.38 7.71
C VAL A 210 9.34 -17.87 7.48
N SER A 211 10.08 -17.38 6.48
CA SER A 211 10.11 -15.94 6.15
C SER A 211 8.73 -15.37 5.85
N TYR A 212 7.86 -16.15 5.18
CA TYR A 212 6.50 -15.76 4.88
C TYR A 212 5.64 -15.64 6.15
N LEU A 213 5.76 -16.58 7.09
CA LEU A 213 5.06 -16.51 8.38
C LEU A 213 5.59 -15.36 9.25
N GLU A 214 6.91 -15.14 9.28
CA GLU A 214 7.51 -14.00 10.01
C GLU A 214 7.04 -12.66 9.46
N MET A 215 6.99 -12.51 8.13
CA MET A 215 6.50 -11.29 7.49
C MET A 215 5.02 -11.05 7.83
N SER A 216 4.23 -12.13 7.78
CA SER A 216 2.81 -12.13 8.13
C SER A 216 2.57 -11.77 9.60
N LEU A 217 3.40 -12.29 10.51
CA LEU A 217 3.36 -11.99 11.94
C LEU A 217 3.76 -10.54 12.22
N MET A 218 4.77 -10.02 11.53
CA MET A 218 5.23 -8.65 11.69
C MET A 218 4.16 -7.63 11.26
N VAL A 219 3.42 -7.91 10.17
CA VAL A 219 2.26 -7.10 9.76
C VAL A 219 1.20 -7.09 10.88
N ASN A 220 0.93 -8.25 11.50
CA ASN A 220 0.02 -8.34 12.64
C ASN A 220 0.48 -7.51 13.84
N ILE A 221 1.75 -7.65 14.22
CA ILE A 221 2.35 -6.89 15.33
C ILE A 221 2.23 -5.39 15.06
N PHE A 222 2.49 -4.95 13.82
CA PHE A 222 2.33 -3.55 13.43
C PHE A 222 0.90 -3.07 13.65
N PHE A 223 -0.11 -3.80 13.17
CA PHE A 223 -1.52 -3.38 13.34
C PHE A 223 -1.96 -3.40 14.81
N ILE A 224 -1.51 -4.36 15.60
CA ILE A 224 -1.79 -4.40 17.04
C ILE A 224 -1.17 -3.18 17.74
N ALA A 225 0.11 -2.88 17.46
CA ALA A 225 0.81 -1.74 18.03
C ALA A 225 0.19 -0.40 17.56
N PHE A 226 -0.19 -0.32 16.28
CA PHE A 226 -0.86 0.84 15.71
C PHE A 226 -2.17 1.12 16.43
N THR A 227 -3.03 0.10 16.57
CA THR A 227 -4.30 0.25 17.29
C THR A 227 -4.09 0.57 18.76
N ALA A 228 -3.09 -0.01 19.42
CA ALA A 228 -2.73 0.35 20.80
C ALA A 228 -2.36 1.84 20.92
N LEU A 229 -1.50 2.34 20.03
CA LEU A 229 -1.11 3.75 20.03
C LEU A 229 -2.30 4.65 19.79
N VAL A 230 -3.13 4.38 18.78
CA VAL A 230 -4.30 5.22 18.50
C VAL A 230 -5.29 5.24 19.67
N LEU A 231 -5.50 4.12 20.36
CA LEU A 231 -6.46 4.04 21.47
C LEU A 231 -5.93 4.65 22.78
N PHE A 232 -4.63 4.54 23.07
CA PHE A 232 -4.08 4.85 24.40
C PHE A 232 -3.07 6.00 24.41
N ASN A 233 -2.48 6.34 23.27
CA ASN A 233 -1.48 7.41 23.14
C ASN A 233 -1.42 7.92 21.68
N PRO A 234 -2.45 8.64 21.19
CA PRO A 234 -2.55 9.08 19.81
C PRO A 234 -1.57 10.23 19.56
N SER A 235 -0.30 9.89 19.35
CA SER A 235 0.75 10.84 18.98
C SER A 235 1.25 10.55 17.58
N ASP A 236 1.19 11.54 16.71
CA ASP A 236 1.69 11.46 15.33
C ASP A 236 3.16 11.05 15.28
N LEU A 237 3.98 11.53 16.22
CA LEU A 237 5.39 11.16 16.30
C LEU A 237 5.55 9.65 16.54
N TRP A 238 4.82 9.08 17.50
CA TRP A 238 4.89 7.65 17.79
C TRP A 238 4.38 6.80 16.64
N LEU A 239 3.33 7.24 15.94
CA LEU A 239 2.80 6.56 14.75
C LEU A 239 3.81 6.57 13.59
N ILE A 240 4.46 7.72 13.34
CA ILE A 240 5.51 7.84 12.31
C ILE A 240 6.71 6.95 12.66
N LEU A 241 7.14 6.94 13.92
CA LEU A 241 8.25 6.10 14.38
C LEU A 241 7.91 4.61 14.26
N LEU A 242 6.72 4.19 14.70
CA LEU A 242 6.24 2.81 14.56
C LEU A 242 6.27 2.37 13.09
N LEU A 243 5.76 3.22 12.19
CA LEU A 243 5.78 2.95 10.77
C LEU A 243 7.20 2.86 10.21
N GLY A 244 8.09 3.80 10.59
CA GLY A 244 9.49 3.77 10.19
C GLY A 244 10.20 2.47 10.61
N VAL A 245 10.02 2.07 11.87
CA VAL A 245 10.56 0.80 12.41
C VAL A 245 10.00 -0.40 11.66
N PHE A 246 8.69 -0.43 11.41
CA PHE A 246 8.04 -1.51 10.67
C PHE A 246 8.59 -1.65 9.24
N LEU A 247 8.76 -0.53 8.53
CA LEU A 247 9.27 -0.52 7.16
C LEU A 247 10.75 -0.96 7.12
N LEU A 248 11.57 -0.53 8.08
CA LEU A 248 12.96 -1.01 8.21
C LEU A 248 13.00 -2.51 8.52
N ALA A 249 12.11 -3.01 9.37
CA ALA A 249 12.01 -4.44 9.70
C ALA A 249 11.61 -5.28 8.48
N ILE A 250 10.69 -4.79 7.62
CA ILE A 250 10.39 -5.39 6.31
C ILE A 250 11.64 -5.50 5.45
N VAL A 251 12.36 -4.39 5.26
CA VAL A 251 13.57 -4.38 4.43
C VAL A 251 14.62 -5.33 4.98
N ALA A 252 14.83 -5.35 6.30
CA ALA A 252 15.78 -6.24 6.97
C ALA A 252 15.40 -7.72 6.80
N LEU A 253 14.12 -8.08 6.97
CA LEU A 253 13.64 -9.45 6.80
C LEU A 253 13.78 -9.92 5.33
N MET A 254 13.48 -9.03 4.39
CA MET A 254 13.64 -9.28 2.96
C MET A 254 15.11 -9.48 2.58
N ALA A 255 16.01 -8.63 3.08
CA ALA A 255 17.45 -8.74 2.89
C ALA A 255 17.99 -10.05 3.49
N ARG A 256 17.58 -10.40 4.72
CA ARG A 256 17.96 -11.65 5.40
C ARG A 256 17.51 -12.88 4.63
N THR A 257 16.26 -12.90 4.17
CA THR A 257 15.71 -14.02 3.40
C THR A 257 16.46 -14.20 2.09
N THR A 258 16.74 -13.08 1.42
CA THR A 258 17.53 -13.07 0.18
C THR A 258 18.94 -13.59 0.42
N GLN A 259 19.61 -13.16 1.49
CA GLN A 259 20.96 -13.60 1.82
C GLN A 259 21.00 -15.09 2.15
N LYS A 260 20.10 -15.58 3.01
CA LYS A 260 19.98 -17.03 3.30
C LYS A 260 19.77 -17.86 2.04
N ASN A 261 18.94 -17.38 1.11
CA ASN A 261 18.71 -18.08 -0.14
C ASN A 261 19.96 -18.06 -1.05
N LYS A 262 20.77 -17.00 -1.02
CA LYS A 262 22.06 -16.94 -1.74
C LYS A 262 23.09 -17.88 -1.12
N ASP A 263 23.21 -17.90 0.21
CA ASP A 263 24.14 -18.77 0.92
C ASP A 263 23.79 -20.25 0.67
N LEU A 264 22.49 -20.56 0.68
CA LEU A 264 21.99 -21.88 0.31
C LEU A 264 22.33 -22.22 -1.14
N GLN A 265 22.17 -21.27 -2.08
CA GLN A 265 22.57 -21.50 -3.47
C GLN A 265 24.07 -21.76 -3.60
N ALA A 266 24.93 -20.94 -2.99
CA ALA A 266 26.38 -21.15 -3.01
C ALA A 266 26.76 -22.54 -2.50
N THR A 267 26.14 -22.99 -1.41
CA THR A 267 26.42 -24.30 -0.79
C THR A 267 26.09 -25.47 -1.72
N PHE A 268 24.96 -25.41 -2.43
CA PHE A 268 24.46 -26.53 -3.22
C PHE A 268 24.82 -26.44 -4.71
N PHE A 269 25.21 -25.26 -5.21
CA PHE A 269 25.41 -25.02 -6.64
C PHE A 269 26.86 -25.19 -7.10
N ASP A 270 27.84 -25.23 -6.19
CA ASP A 270 29.22 -25.64 -6.52
C ASP A 270 29.29 -27.12 -6.95
N GLN A 271 28.25 -27.91 -6.69
CA GLN A 271 28.14 -29.34 -7.02
C GLN A 271 27.17 -29.62 -8.20
N ALA A 272 26.71 -28.57 -8.88
CA ALA A 272 25.58 -28.60 -9.81
C ALA A 272 25.98 -28.25 -11.24
N GLU A 273 25.63 -29.10 -12.21
CA GLU A 273 25.60 -28.68 -13.62
C GLU A 273 24.41 -27.74 -13.82
N TRP A 274 24.67 -26.54 -14.35
CA TRP A 274 23.65 -25.52 -14.61
C TRP A 274 22.54 -26.04 -15.53
N GLN A 275 21.30 -26.11 -15.04
CA GLN A 275 20.14 -26.59 -15.81
C GLN A 275 18.90 -25.72 -15.55
N MET A 276 18.95 -24.46 -15.96
CA MET A 276 17.81 -23.54 -15.88
C MET A 276 17.27 -23.25 -17.28
N PRO A 277 16.22 -23.98 -17.74
CA PRO A 277 15.62 -23.70 -19.03
C PRO A 277 15.05 -22.27 -19.04
N GLU A 278 15.10 -21.65 -20.21
CA GLU A 278 14.51 -20.33 -20.41
C GLU A 278 12.99 -20.47 -20.49
N GLU A 279 12.27 -19.88 -19.53
CA GLU A 279 10.81 -19.83 -19.59
C GLU A 279 10.40 -18.72 -20.57
N GLU A 280 9.97 -19.10 -21.78
CA GLU A 280 9.56 -18.15 -22.81
C GLU A 280 8.36 -17.28 -22.40
N GLY A 281 8.48 -15.96 -22.58
CA GLY A 281 7.39 -15.11 -23.07
C GLY A 281 6.08 -15.04 -22.27
N GLN A 282 6.09 -15.25 -20.95
CA GLN A 282 4.86 -15.37 -20.13
C GLN A 282 4.31 -14.03 -19.62
N TYR A 283 4.70 -12.87 -20.18
CA TYR A 283 4.29 -11.55 -19.66
C TYR A 283 3.73 -10.64 -20.75
N LYS A 284 2.55 -10.04 -20.51
CA LYS A 284 1.90 -9.03 -21.36
C LYS A 284 1.49 -7.82 -20.52
N TRP A 285 1.72 -6.61 -21.03
CA TRP A 285 1.45 -5.34 -20.32
C TRP A 285 2.01 -5.28 -18.89
N GLY A 286 3.11 -5.98 -18.65
CA GLY A 286 3.73 -6.04 -17.33
C GLY A 286 3.14 -7.08 -16.36
N ALA A 287 2.05 -7.75 -16.72
CA ALA A 287 1.41 -8.80 -15.93
C ALA A 287 1.72 -10.20 -16.49
N TYR A 288 1.66 -11.22 -15.64
CA TYR A 288 1.85 -12.61 -16.05
C TYR A 288 0.65 -13.09 -16.88
N TYR A 289 0.90 -13.55 -18.10
CA TYR A 289 -0.11 -14.02 -19.04
C TYR A 289 0.33 -15.36 -19.62
N ASN A 290 -0.22 -16.45 -19.08
CA ASN A 290 -0.03 -17.79 -19.64
C ASN A 290 -1.34 -18.58 -19.60
N PRO A 291 -2.04 -18.74 -20.75
CA PRO A 291 -3.28 -19.52 -20.82
C PRO A 291 -3.10 -21.00 -20.46
N SER A 292 -1.89 -21.54 -20.62
CA SER A 292 -1.59 -22.95 -20.33
C SER A 292 -1.28 -23.21 -18.85
N ASP A 293 -1.14 -22.16 -18.03
CA ASP A 293 -0.94 -22.28 -16.59
C ASP A 293 -2.27 -22.04 -15.86
N SER A 294 -2.85 -23.10 -15.28
CA SER A 294 -4.13 -23.02 -14.58
C SER A 294 -4.07 -22.34 -13.21
N ARG A 295 -2.87 -22.00 -12.72
CA ARG A 295 -2.69 -21.38 -11.40
C ARG A 295 -3.07 -19.90 -11.47
N LEU A 296 -3.98 -19.47 -10.58
CA LEU A 296 -4.37 -18.07 -10.46
C LEU A 296 -3.25 -17.19 -9.90
N PHE A 297 -2.55 -17.67 -8.88
CA PHE A 297 -1.39 -16.99 -8.31
C PHE A 297 -0.11 -17.74 -8.69
N VAL A 298 0.86 -17.00 -9.21
CA VAL A 298 2.15 -17.51 -9.69
C VAL A 298 3.28 -16.65 -9.15
N PRO A 299 4.52 -17.14 -9.05
CA PRO A 299 5.66 -16.31 -8.66
C PRO A 299 5.85 -15.10 -9.59
N LYS A 300 6.32 -13.96 -9.06
CA LYS A 300 6.73 -12.81 -9.89
C LYS A 300 7.97 -13.16 -10.72
N ARG A 301 8.10 -12.51 -11.88
CA ARG A 301 9.27 -12.67 -12.78
C ARG A 301 10.58 -12.40 -12.08
N ILE A 302 10.60 -11.35 -11.23
CA ILE A 302 11.77 -10.99 -10.46
C ILE A 302 11.79 -11.90 -9.23
N SER A 303 12.80 -12.77 -9.17
CA SER A 303 13.07 -13.63 -8.02
C SER A 303 12.99 -12.83 -6.72
N GLY A 304 12.27 -13.36 -5.74
CA GLY A 304 12.15 -12.75 -4.41
C GLY A 304 11.15 -11.59 -4.28
N MET A 305 10.47 -11.15 -5.35
CA MET A 305 9.42 -10.11 -5.27
C MET A 305 8.00 -10.65 -4.98
N GLY A 306 7.88 -11.90 -4.53
CA GLY A 306 6.60 -12.50 -4.13
C GLY A 306 5.80 -13.09 -5.29
N THR A 307 4.47 -13.03 -5.20
CA THR A 307 3.52 -13.62 -6.15
C THR A 307 2.82 -12.55 -7.01
N THR A 308 2.27 -12.97 -8.15
CA THR A 308 1.44 -12.19 -9.08
C THR A 308 0.26 -13.04 -9.53
N ILE A 309 -0.71 -12.39 -10.16
CA ILE A 309 -1.89 -13.02 -10.73
C ILE A 309 -1.65 -13.39 -12.19
N ASN A 310 -2.10 -14.58 -12.60
CA ASN A 310 -2.17 -14.97 -14.00
C ASN A 310 -3.41 -14.36 -14.66
N VAL A 311 -3.19 -13.32 -15.45
CA VAL A 311 -4.25 -12.54 -16.11
C VAL A 311 -4.72 -13.15 -17.42
N ALA A 312 -4.19 -14.31 -17.80
CA ALA A 312 -4.76 -15.12 -18.86
C ALA A 312 -6.08 -15.81 -18.42
N LEU A 313 -6.22 -16.09 -17.12
CA LEU A 313 -7.41 -16.76 -16.57
C LEU A 313 -8.58 -15.78 -16.38
N PRO A 314 -9.84 -16.23 -16.50
CA PRO A 314 -11.02 -15.38 -16.29
C PRO A 314 -11.01 -14.68 -14.93
N ALA A 315 -10.75 -15.43 -13.84
CA ALA A 315 -10.64 -14.86 -12.50
C ALA A 315 -9.53 -13.80 -12.39
N GLY A 316 -8.39 -14.01 -13.06
CA GLY A 316 -7.30 -13.04 -13.06
C GLY A 316 -7.64 -11.74 -13.79
N LYS A 317 -8.41 -11.83 -14.89
CA LYS A 317 -8.94 -10.64 -15.60
C LYS A 317 -9.93 -9.86 -14.74
N VAL A 318 -10.84 -10.57 -14.05
CA VAL A 318 -11.80 -9.94 -13.13
C VAL A 318 -11.08 -9.22 -11.99
N ILE A 319 -10.09 -9.86 -11.35
CA ILE A 319 -9.31 -9.22 -10.28
C ILE A 319 -8.58 -7.98 -10.81
N MET A 320 -7.93 -8.08 -11.97
CA MET A 320 -7.25 -6.94 -12.59
C MET A 320 -8.21 -5.78 -12.90
N ALA A 321 -9.41 -6.08 -13.41
CA ALA A 321 -10.43 -5.07 -13.69
C ALA A 321 -10.92 -4.39 -12.40
N ILE A 322 -11.22 -5.17 -11.36
CA ILE A 322 -11.64 -4.63 -10.05
C ILE A 322 -10.56 -3.73 -9.46
N LEU A 323 -9.28 -4.16 -9.49
CA LEU A 323 -8.16 -3.35 -9.02
C LEU A 323 -8.01 -2.05 -9.83
N GLY A 324 -8.17 -2.13 -11.15
CA GLY A 324 -8.13 -0.94 -12.02
C GLY A 324 -9.26 0.05 -11.71
N ILE A 325 -10.50 -0.45 -11.57
CA ILE A 325 -11.66 0.36 -11.21
C ILE A 325 -11.48 1.00 -9.83
N LEU A 326 -10.94 0.25 -8.86
CA LEU A 326 -10.67 0.77 -7.52
C LEU A 326 -9.66 1.92 -7.56
N VAL A 327 -8.56 1.77 -8.30
CA VAL A 327 -7.55 2.83 -8.44
C VAL A 327 -8.14 4.07 -9.11
N VAL A 328 -8.87 3.91 -10.21
CA VAL A 328 -9.52 5.03 -10.91
C VAL A 328 -10.58 5.69 -10.02
N GLY A 329 -11.36 4.89 -9.29
CA GLY A 329 -12.37 5.37 -8.35
C GLY A 329 -11.77 6.17 -7.20
N ILE A 330 -10.65 5.73 -6.62
CA ILE A 330 -9.93 6.49 -5.58
C ILE A 330 -9.40 7.82 -6.13
N ILE A 331 -8.79 7.81 -7.31
CA ILE A 331 -8.27 9.03 -7.95
C ILE A 331 -9.42 9.99 -8.25
N GLY A 332 -10.52 9.51 -8.81
CA GLY A 332 -11.71 10.31 -9.13
C GLY A 332 -12.40 10.85 -7.89
N LEU A 333 -12.53 10.03 -6.84
CA LEU A 333 -13.09 10.47 -5.55
C LEU A 333 -12.24 11.59 -4.97
N VAL A 334 -10.92 11.43 -4.89
CA VAL A 334 -10.06 12.47 -4.31
C VAL A 334 -10.06 13.72 -5.18
N LEU A 335 -10.09 13.59 -6.51
CA LEU A 335 -10.25 14.75 -7.40
C LEU A 335 -11.56 15.50 -7.11
N MET A 336 -12.67 14.77 -6.97
CA MET A 336 -13.97 15.36 -6.62
C MET A 336 -13.88 16.09 -5.28
N MET A 337 -13.39 15.44 -4.22
CA MET A 337 -13.27 16.07 -2.90
C MET A 337 -12.31 17.27 -2.89
N SER A 338 -11.23 17.24 -3.68
CA SER A 338 -10.31 18.37 -3.82
C SER A 338 -10.97 19.56 -4.54
N LEU A 339 -11.69 19.32 -5.64
CA LEU A 339 -12.31 20.39 -6.43
C LEU A 339 -13.58 20.96 -5.81
N SER A 340 -14.31 20.18 -5.04
CA SER A 340 -15.59 20.62 -4.49
C SER A 340 -15.43 21.51 -3.28
N GLU A 341 -15.98 22.71 -3.35
CA GLU A 341 -16.24 23.55 -2.19
C GLU A 341 -17.47 23.02 -1.43
N TYR A 342 -17.67 23.49 -0.21
CA TYR A 342 -18.93 23.31 0.50
C TYR A 342 -19.68 24.64 0.55
N ASP A 343 -20.99 24.56 0.51
CA ASP A 343 -21.89 25.70 0.46
C ASP A 343 -22.59 25.88 1.81
N VAL A 344 -22.81 27.13 2.20
CA VAL A 344 -23.62 27.50 3.37
C VAL A 344 -24.87 28.21 2.86
N SER A 345 -26.03 27.65 3.15
CA SER A 345 -27.32 28.23 2.81
C SER A 345 -28.07 28.63 4.07
N ILE A 346 -28.38 29.92 4.16
CA ILE A 346 -29.17 30.52 5.22
C ILE A 346 -30.57 30.74 4.64
N GLN A 347 -31.54 29.94 5.09
CA GLN A 347 -32.94 30.06 4.71
C GLN A 347 -33.72 30.79 5.81
N ALA A 348 -35.03 30.96 5.63
CA ALA A 348 -35.85 31.65 6.62
C ALA A 348 -35.99 30.86 7.93
N ASP A 349 -35.99 29.53 7.85
CA ASP A 349 -36.34 28.64 8.96
C ASP A 349 -35.16 27.74 9.37
N THR A 350 -34.19 27.56 8.45
CA THR A 350 -33.08 26.62 8.58
C THR A 350 -31.75 27.21 8.11
N VAL A 351 -30.66 26.66 8.65
CA VAL A 351 -29.32 26.80 8.11
C VAL A 351 -28.84 25.43 7.63
N ALA A 352 -28.30 25.34 6.42
CA ALA A 352 -27.71 24.11 5.90
C ALA A 352 -26.29 24.33 5.39
N VAL A 353 -25.41 23.39 5.72
CA VAL A 353 -24.03 23.31 5.21
C VAL A 353 -23.91 22.03 4.41
N GLU A 354 -23.56 22.14 3.13
CA GLU A 354 -23.53 21.01 2.20
C GLU A 354 -22.18 20.89 1.50
N ALA A 355 -21.62 19.68 1.53
CA ALA A 355 -20.43 19.27 0.81
C ALA A 355 -20.70 17.96 0.03
N PRO A 356 -19.83 17.53 -0.89
CA PRO A 356 -20.01 16.22 -1.51
C PRO A 356 -19.99 15.11 -0.45
N MET A 357 -21.04 14.31 -0.43
CA MET A 357 -21.22 13.16 0.48
C MET A 357 -21.45 13.51 1.97
N TYR A 358 -21.45 14.78 2.35
CA TYR A 358 -21.62 15.24 3.73
C TYR A 358 -22.47 16.49 3.77
N GLY A 359 -23.38 16.61 4.72
CA GLY A 359 -24.18 17.80 4.86
C GLY A 359 -25.04 17.73 6.11
N LEU A 360 -25.41 18.89 6.61
CA LEU A 360 -26.28 19.03 7.77
C LEU A 360 -27.20 20.23 7.55
N GLU A 361 -28.49 20.02 7.75
CA GLU A 361 -29.52 21.06 7.78
C GLU A 361 -30.11 21.09 9.20
N VAL A 362 -30.22 22.29 9.77
CA VAL A 362 -30.65 22.52 11.15
C VAL A 362 -31.68 23.63 11.18
N ALA A 363 -32.75 23.41 11.93
CA ALA A 363 -33.76 24.44 12.18
C ALA A 363 -33.31 25.39 13.32
N TYR A 364 -33.65 26.67 13.20
CA TYR A 364 -33.21 27.69 14.16
C TYR A 364 -33.71 27.45 15.60
N ASP A 365 -34.82 26.74 15.77
CA ASP A 365 -35.39 26.38 17.07
C ASP A 365 -34.58 25.30 17.83
N GLN A 366 -33.71 24.56 17.13
CA GLN A 366 -32.82 23.54 17.72
C GLN A 366 -31.49 24.13 18.19
N ILE A 367 -31.19 25.39 17.82
CA ILE A 367 -29.92 26.05 18.10
C ILE A 367 -29.95 26.70 19.50
N GLU A 368 -29.00 26.32 20.35
CA GLU A 368 -28.81 26.92 21.69
C GLU A 368 -27.94 28.17 21.63
N SER A 369 -26.86 28.14 20.84
CA SER A 369 -25.93 29.25 20.72
C SER A 369 -25.25 29.27 19.35
N ILE A 370 -24.83 30.47 18.94
CA ILE A 370 -24.03 30.72 17.75
C ILE A 370 -22.87 31.63 18.17
N GLU A 371 -21.64 31.16 18.04
CA GLU A 371 -20.45 31.90 18.44
C GLU A 371 -19.44 32.00 17.28
N LEU A 372 -18.72 33.12 17.22
CA LEU A 372 -17.57 33.29 16.33
C LEU A 372 -16.29 33.11 17.15
N ASN A 373 -15.51 32.09 16.83
CA ASN A 373 -14.30 31.72 17.55
C ASN A 373 -13.06 31.69 16.63
N GLU A 374 -11.87 31.73 17.23
CA GLU A 374 -10.56 31.61 16.57
C GLU A 374 -9.65 30.56 17.24
N ASP A 375 -10.17 29.83 18.23
CA ASP A 375 -9.43 28.79 18.95
C ASP A 375 -9.00 27.63 18.04
N PRO A 376 -7.81 27.03 18.27
CA PRO A 376 -7.38 25.87 17.50
C PRO A 376 -8.31 24.66 17.67
N LEU A 377 -8.82 24.14 16.55
CA LEU A 377 -9.62 22.91 16.53
C LEU A 377 -8.71 21.67 16.53
N GLU A 378 -8.41 21.17 17.73
CA GLU A 378 -7.66 19.93 17.95
C GLU A 378 -8.62 18.73 18.07
N GLY A 379 -8.22 17.59 17.48
CA GLY A 379 -9.03 16.38 17.52
C GLY A 379 -8.74 15.40 16.39
N SER A 380 -9.66 14.49 16.15
CA SER A 380 -9.50 13.42 15.15
C SER A 380 -10.66 13.36 14.17
N ARG A 381 -10.32 13.14 12.89
CA ARG A 381 -11.31 12.82 11.86
C ARG A 381 -11.82 11.40 12.10
N THR A 382 -13.12 11.25 12.24
CA THR A 382 -13.74 9.93 12.40
C THR A 382 -14.19 9.39 11.03
N ASN A 383 -14.85 10.21 10.22
CA ASN A 383 -15.21 9.94 8.83
C ASN A 383 -15.29 11.27 8.09
N GLY A 384 -14.96 11.33 6.80
CA GLY A 384 -14.91 12.63 6.11
C GLY A 384 -13.73 12.78 5.16
N PHE A 385 -13.55 13.99 4.67
CA PHE A 385 -12.36 14.44 3.96
C PHE A 385 -11.44 15.22 4.92
N GLY A 386 -10.17 14.82 4.98
CA GLY A 386 -9.14 15.48 5.79
C GLY A 386 -8.01 15.93 4.88
N GLY A 387 -8.32 16.86 3.98
CA GLY A 387 -7.35 17.43 3.05
C GLY A 387 -6.38 18.39 3.75
N MET A 388 -5.43 18.92 2.99
CA MET A 388 -4.45 19.89 3.52
C MET A 388 -4.93 21.35 3.51
N GLU A 389 -6.00 21.66 2.79
CA GLU A 389 -6.56 23.01 2.69
C GLU A 389 -7.97 23.13 3.27
N LYS A 390 -8.66 21.99 3.34
CA LYS A 390 -10.02 21.92 3.88
C LYS A 390 -10.31 20.55 4.45
N ARG A 391 -11.18 20.56 5.45
CA ARG A 391 -11.60 19.37 6.19
C ARG A 391 -13.11 19.42 6.37
N PHE A 392 -13.78 18.32 6.03
CA PHE A 392 -15.22 18.24 6.25
C PHE A 392 -15.73 16.81 6.51
N GLY A 393 -16.84 16.72 7.24
CA GLY A 393 -17.51 15.48 7.65
C GLY A 393 -17.56 15.33 9.18
N HIS A 394 -17.47 14.10 9.68
CA HIS A 394 -17.61 13.78 11.09
C HIS A 394 -16.27 13.77 11.83
N PHE A 395 -16.15 14.65 12.82
CA PHE A 395 -14.95 14.78 13.66
C PHE A 395 -15.28 14.58 15.12
N ASN A 396 -14.25 14.29 15.91
CA ASN A 396 -14.33 14.33 17.37
C ASN A 396 -13.24 15.28 17.86
N LEU A 397 -13.65 16.46 18.33
CA LEU A 397 -12.77 17.55 18.72
C LEU A 397 -12.65 17.66 20.25
N GLU A 398 -11.47 18.05 20.72
CA GLU A 398 -11.23 18.29 22.14
C GLU A 398 -12.07 19.49 22.62
N GLY A 399 -12.74 19.36 23.75
CA GLY A 399 -13.65 20.38 24.27
C GLY A 399 -15.08 20.31 23.72
N TYR A 400 -15.26 19.94 22.45
CA TYR A 400 -16.59 19.87 21.80
C TYR A 400 -17.20 18.46 21.79
N GLY A 401 -16.38 17.42 21.66
CA GLY A 401 -16.84 16.05 21.42
C GLY A 401 -17.17 15.80 19.93
N PRO A 402 -18.18 14.97 19.61
CA PRO A 402 -18.59 14.69 18.23
C PRO A 402 -19.18 15.94 17.55
N VAL A 403 -18.62 16.33 16.41
CA VAL A 403 -19.02 17.50 15.64
C VAL A 403 -19.21 17.16 14.15
N GLU A 404 -20.11 17.88 13.51
CA GLU A 404 -20.08 18.05 12.05
C GLU A 404 -19.14 19.23 11.73
N LEU A 405 -18.07 18.97 10.99
CA LEU A 405 -17.04 19.96 10.69
C LEU A 405 -17.06 20.31 9.20
N PHE A 406 -16.94 21.59 8.86
CA PHE A 406 -16.69 22.09 7.50
C PHE A 406 -15.77 23.30 7.54
N ILE A 407 -14.45 23.10 7.42
CA ILE A 407 -13.48 24.17 7.63
C ILE A 407 -12.46 24.26 6.48
N TYR A 408 -12.14 25.49 6.09
CA TYR A 408 -10.97 25.87 5.32
C TYR A 408 -9.83 26.25 6.27
N ASP A 409 -8.64 25.71 6.04
CA ASP A 409 -7.45 25.94 6.88
C ASP A 409 -6.72 27.26 6.50
N SER A 410 -7.35 28.15 5.72
CA SER A 410 -6.80 29.44 5.24
C SER A 410 -6.74 30.51 6.31
N HIS A 411 -7.58 30.42 7.36
CA HIS A 411 -7.60 31.34 8.50
C HIS A 411 -8.19 30.66 9.76
N PRO A 412 -7.96 31.20 10.97
CA PRO A 412 -8.39 30.54 12.21
C PRO A 412 -9.88 30.75 12.54
N TYR A 413 -10.53 31.80 12.03
CA TYR A 413 -11.92 32.10 12.37
C TYR A 413 -12.90 31.01 11.90
N HIS A 414 -13.85 30.67 12.77
CA HIS A 414 -14.90 29.69 12.52
C HIS A 414 -16.14 30.00 13.36
N ILE A 415 -17.29 29.53 12.87
CA ILE A 415 -18.61 29.69 13.49
C ILE A 415 -18.96 28.36 14.16
N ASP A 416 -19.28 28.44 15.45
CA ASP A 416 -19.70 27.33 16.27
C ASP A 416 -21.20 27.42 16.53
N ILE A 417 -21.94 26.39 16.13
CA ILE A 417 -23.37 26.26 16.43
C ILE A 417 -23.53 25.10 17.41
N GLN A 418 -24.06 25.41 18.60
CA GLN A 418 -24.42 24.41 19.60
C GLN A 418 -25.89 23.99 19.44
N PHE A 419 -26.14 22.69 19.47
CA PHE A 419 -27.51 22.15 19.44
C PHE A 419 -28.05 21.84 20.82
N SER A 420 -29.38 21.77 20.88
CA SER A 420 -30.14 21.43 22.09
C SER A 420 -29.72 20.09 22.71
N ASP A 421 -29.64 20.07 24.04
CA ASP A 421 -29.23 18.91 24.85
C ASP A 421 -29.90 17.57 24.39
N GLY A 422 -29.09 16.64 23.86
CA GLY A 422 -29.52 15.29 23.45
C GLY A 422 -29.40 14.98 21.95
N GLU A 423 -29.07 15.96 21.11
CA GLU A 423 -28.78 15.76 19.68
C GLU A 423 -27.30 15.36 19.46
N SER A 424 -27.05 14.44 18.51
CA SER A 424 -25.70 14.00 18.14
C SER A 424 -25.58 14.04 16.60
N PRO A 425 -24.62 14.79 16.01
CA PRO A 425 -23.56 15.56 16.68
C PRO A 425 -24.13 16.70 17.54
N GLY A 426 -23.40 17.13 18.58
CA GLY A 426 -23.84 18.22 19.46
C GLY A 426 -23.45 19.61 18.94
N TRP A 427 -22.61 19.65 17.90
CA TRP A 427 -22.07 20.87 17.33
C TRP A 427 -21.95 20.78 15.81
N LEU A 428 -22.18 21.92 15.15
CA LEU A 428 -21.78 22.19 13.78
C LEU A 428 -20.75 23.31 13.80
N ILE A 429 -19.57 23.04 13.25
CA ILE A 429 -18.47 24.02 13.17
C ILE A 429 -18.11 24.23 11.71
N PHE A 430 -18.16 25.49 11.26
CA PHE A 430 -17.79 25.81 9.88
C PHE A 430 -17.22 27.21 9.68
N ASN A 431 -16.53 27.43 8.56
CA ASN A 431 -16.10 28.76 8.13
C ASN A 431 -16.27 28.98 6.62
N GLN A 432 -15.82 30.12 6.12
CA GLN A 432 -15.69 30.41 4.69
C GLN A 432 -14.21 30.47 4.28
N THR A 433 -13.93 30.70 3.00
CA THR A 433 -12.55 30.74 2.49
C THR A 433 -11.76 31.92 3.08
N THR A 434 -12.45 33.03 3.39
CA THR A 434 -11.85 34.24 3.96
C THR A 434 -12.50 34.65 5.27
N GLN A 435 -11.73 35.34 6.12
CA GLN A 435 -12.22 35.88 7.39
C GLN A 435 -13.42 36.81 7.18
N ALA A 436 -13.35 37.71 6.20
CA ALA A 436 -14.43 38.66 5.93
C ALA A 436 -15.73 37.97 5.49
N GLU A 437 -15.64 36.91 4.70
CA GLU A 437 -16.80 36.08 4.33
C GLU A 437 -17.36 35.34 5.54
N THR A 438 -16.50 34.80 6.40
CA THR A 438 -16.90 34.10 7.63
C THR A 438 -17.64 35.05 8.57
N GLU A 439 -17.10 36.25 8.79
CA GLU A 439 -17.74 37.28 9.61
C GLU A 439 -19.09 37.72 9.01
N ALA A 440 -19.17 37.90 7.68
CA ALA A 440 -20.42 38.26 7.01
C ALA A 440 -21.50 37.17 7.16
N VAL A 441 -21.12 35.90 7.02
CA VAL A 441 -22.02 34.75 7.22
C VAL A 441 -22.48 34.66 8.67
N TYR A 442 -21.58 34.88 9.63
CA TYR A 442 -21.92 34.92 11.06
C TYR A 442 -22.98 35.99 11.36
N GLN A 443 -22.79 37.23 10.88
CA GLN A 443 -23.75 38.31 11.10
C GLN A 443 -25.13 38.00 10.51
N ALA A 444 -25.17 37.47 9.28
CA ALA A 444 -26.42 37.09 8.63
C ALA A 444 -27.13 35.93 9.36
N LEU A 445 -26.35 34.99 9.90
CA LEU A 445 -26.86 33.84 10.62
C LEU A 445 -27.47 34.25 11.97
N VAL A 446 -26.79 35.12 12.73
CA VAL A 446 -27.29 35.65 14.01
C VAL A 446 -28.56 36.46 13.79
N GLU A 447 -28.62 37.32 12.76
CA GLU A 447 -29.82 38.10 12.43
C GLU A 447 -31.03 37.18 12.15
N GLN A 448 -30.84 36.12 11.37
CA GLN A 448 -31.90 35.15 11.07
C GLN A 448 -32.32 34.32 12.30
N TRP A 449 -31.37 33.90 13.13
CA TRP A 449 -31.66 33.16 14.34
C TRP A 449 -32.47 34.01 15.33
N GLU A 450 -32.08 35.28 15.56
CA GLU A 450 -32.81 36.21 16.43
C GLU A 450 -34.25 36.50 15.94
N MET A 451 -34.51 36.44 14.63
CA MET A 451 -35.87 36.58 14.09
C MET A 451 -36.77 35.36 14.31
N ASN A 452 -36.17 34.19 14.60
CA ASN A 452 -36.87 32.92 14.80
C ASN A 452 -37.00 32.52 16.29
N GLN A 453 -36.42 33.31 17.20
CA GLN A 453 -36.61 33.20 18.66
C GLN A 453 -37.82 34.02 19.11
#